data_AF-A0A1G6E4K5-F1
#
_entry.id   AF-A0A1G6E4K5-F1
#
_cell.length_a   1.000
_cell.length_b   1.000
_cell.length_c   1.000
_cell.angle_alpha   90.00
_cell.angle_beta   90.00
_cell.angle_gamma   90.00
#
_symmetry.space_group_name_H-M   'P 1'
#
loop_
_entity.id
_entity.type
_entity.pdbx_description
1 polymer ?
#
loop_
_entity_poly.entity_id
_entity_poly.type
_entity_poly.pdbx_seq_one_letter_code
_entity_poly.pdbx_strand_id
1 'polypeptide(L)'
;MFLEATKSNSGDIVGQASGLNRTQVFRYIRLTELIPKLLNMVDSGKLAVFVAVEISYLNHRYQQWLYEFITENGMIKQEQLMDLRKYRDDDSLTQEQMIDILIQSRATPQTRKKITITERKLNQYFPAYYSQTEIERVIVGLLEQWKQSQEGEES
;
A
#
# COMPACT_ATOMS: atom_id res chain seq x y z
N MET A 1 -31.86 18.69 30.84
CA MET A 1 -30.45 19.14 30.70
C MET A 1 -29.64 18.07 31.41
N PHE A 2 -29.00 17.09 30.78
CA PHE A 2 -28.02 17.14 29.70
C PHE A 2 -28.11 15.85 28.88
N LEU A 3 -28.33 15.98 27.57
CA LEU A 3 -28.05 14.95 26.57
C LEU A 3 -26.67 15.29 25.96
N GLU A 4 -25.94 14.25 25.55
CA GLU A 4 -24.61 14.26 24.91
C GLU A 4 -23.39 14.12 25.82
N ALA A 5 -23.27 12.96 26.46
CA ALA A 5 -21.99 12.38 26.80
C ALA A 5 -21.77 11.12 25.93
N THR A 6 -21.51 11.30 24.63
CA THR A 6 -21.16 10.20 23.72
C THR A 6 -20.13 10.67 22.70
N LYS A 7 -18.99 9.95 22.63
CA LYS A 7 -17.76 10.20 21.83
C LYS A 7 -16.94 11.44 22.24
N SER A 8 -15.98 11.22 23.15
CA SER A 8 -14.94 12.16 23.62
C SER A 8 -14.65 13.33 22.66
N ASN A 9 -15.19 14.52 22.92
CA ASN A 9 -15.00 15.76 22.15
C ASN A 9 -13.61 16.41 22.38
N SER A 10 -12.71 15.75 23.10
CA SER A 10 -11.42 16.32 23.51
C SER A 10 -10.54 16.72 22.33
N GLY A 11 -10.49 15.89 21.28
CA GLY A 11 -9.71 16.19 20.08
C GLY A 11 -10.23 17.39 19.29
N ASP A 12 -11.55 17.62 19.29
CA ASP A 12 -12.17 18.78 18.65
C ASP A 12 -11.83 20.07 19.42
N ILE A 13 -11.92 20.03 20.75
CA ILE A 13 -11.58 21.15 21.64
C ILE A 13 -10.10 21.52 21.53
N VAL A 14 -9.20 20.53 21.60
CA VAL A 14 -7.74 20.75 21.51
C VAL A 14 -7.36 21.26 20.11
N GLY A 15 -8.01 20.74 19.06
CA GLY A 15 -7.73 21.12 17.69
C GLY A 15 -8.12 22.56 17.36
N GLN A 16 -9.23 23.06 17.92
CA GLN A 16 -9.73 24.42 17.67
C GLN A 16 -8.70 25.52 17.95
N ALA A 17 -7.92 25.40 19.03
CA ALA A 17 -6.91 26.39 19.41
C ALA A 17 -5.76 26.49 18.39
N SER A 18 -5.52 25.44 17.61
CA SER A 18 -4.40 25.32 16.68
C SER A 18 -4.83 25.19 15.21
N GLY A 19 -6.12 25.37 14.90
CA GLY A 19 -6.66 25.18 13.56
C GLY A 19 -6.58 23.74 13.04
N LEU A 20 -6.43 22.76 13.95
CA LEU A 20 -6.36 21.34 13.61
C LEU A 20 -7.74 20.70 13.76
N ASN A 21 -8.05 19.75 12.88
CA ASN A 21 -9.20 18.88 13.11
C ASN A 21 -8.86 17.77 14.11
N ARG A 22 -9.90 17.17 14.67
CA ARG A 22 -9.82 16.03 15.58
C ARG A 22 -8.87 14.93 15.09
N THR A 23 -8.96 14.56 13.81
CA THR A 23 -8.13 13.50 13.23
C THR A 23 -6.65 13.85 13.25
N GLN A 24 -6.28 15.10 12.98
CA GLN A 24 -4.89 15.57 13.05
C GLN A 24 -4.37 15.53 14.49
N VAL A 25 -5.18 15.96 15.47
CA VAL A 25 -4.81 15.88 16.89
C VAL A 25 -4.48 14.44 17.29
N PHE A 26 -5.36 13.47 16.97
CA PHE A 26 -5.11 12.06 17.27
C PHE A 26 -3.90 11.49 16.52
N ARG A 27 -3.63 11.93 15.28
CA ARG A 27 -2.42 11.53 14.55
C ARG A 27 -1.16 12.00 15.28
N TYR A 28 -1.11 13.26 15.71
CA TYR A 28 0.05 13.80 16.43
C TYR A 28 0.26 13.13 17.79
N ILE A 29 -0.82 12.90 18.55
CA ILE A 29 -0.73 12.08 19.77
C ILE A 29 -0.18 10.71 19.42
N ARG A 30 -0.64 10.10 18.33
CA ARG A 30 -0.20 8.77 17.98
C ARG A 30 1.29 8.70 17.59
N LEU A 31 1.87 9.76 17.04
CA LEU A 31 3.30 9.82 16.76
C LEU A 31 4.18 9.73 18.02
N THR A 32 3.66 10.02 19.21
CA THR A 32 4.44 9.91 20.46
C THR A 32 4.76 8.46 20.82
N GLU A 33 4.06 7.50 20.23
CA GLU A 33 4.31 6.05 20.38
C GLU A 33 5.40 5.54 19.43
N LEU A 34 6.03 6.43 18.64
CA LEU A 34 7.13 6.04 17.78
C LEU A 34 8.46 6.01 18.53
N ILE A 35 9.30 5.05 18.17
CA ILE A 35 10.71 5.09 18.59
C ILE A 35 11.40 6.36 18.06
N PRO A 36 12.38 6.93 18.80
CA PRO A 36 13.00 8.20 18.43
C PRO A 36 13.58 8.24 17.03
N LYS A 37 14.13 7.12 16.56
CA LYS A 37 14.72 7.01 15.21
C LYS A 37 13.68 7.22 14.11
N LEU A 38 12.49 6.63 14.24
CA LEU A 38 11.40 6.81 13.28
C LEU A 38 10.80 8.22 13.37
N LEU A 39 10.68 8.78 14.59
CA LEU A 39 10.21 10.15 14.77
C LEU A 39 11.13 11.16 14.08
N ASN A 40 12.46 11.00 14.21
CA ASN A 40 13.44 11.82 13.48
C ASN A 40 13.28 11.71 11.95
N MET A 41 12.86 10.56 11.43
CA MET A 41 12.58 10.40 10.01
C MET A 41 11.32 11.17 9.59
N VAL A 42 10.31 11.28 10.47
CA VAL A 42 9.14 12.13 10.23
C VAL A 42 9.55 13.59 10.22
N ASP A 43 10.29 14.03 11.23
CA ASP A 43 10.71 15.43 11.38
C ASP A 43 11.60 15.90 10.23
N SER A 44 12.46 15.01 9.70
CA SER A 44 13.28 15.28 8.52
C SER A 44 12.54 15.14 7.18
N GLY A 45 11.24 14.82 7.20
CA GLY A 45 10.41 14.67 6.00
C GLY A 45 10.67 13.39 5.20
N LYS A 46 11.52 12.48 5.70
CA LYS A 46 11.82 11.19 5.06
C LYS A 46 10.68 10.20 5.21
N LEU A 47 10.00 10.21 6.35
CA LEU A 47 8.86 9.33 6.65
C LEU A 47 7.56 10.13 6.66
N ALA A 48 6.63 9.79 5.78
CA ALA A 48 5.34 10.46 5.73
C ALA A 48 4.55 10.26 7.03
N VAL A 49 3.91 11.31 7.54
CA VAL A 49 3.11 11.28 8.79
C VAL A 49 2.08 10.15 8.80
N PHE A 50 1.39 9.91 7.68
CA PHE A 50 0.40 8.83 7.60
C PHE A 50 1.03 7.44 7.80
N VAL A 51 2.19 7.20 7.19
CA VAL A 51 2.94 5.94 7.35
C VAL A 51 3.43 5.80 8.79
N ALA A 52 3.97 6.88 9.35
CA ALA A 52 4.45 6.91 10.73
C ALA A 52 3.32 6.59 11.74
N VAL A 53 2.12 7.14 11.52
CA VAL A 53 0.93 6.80 12.31
C VAL A 53 0.61 5.31 12.19
N GLU A 54 0.69 4.69 11.01
CA GLU A 54 0.47 3.25 10.88
C GLU A 54 1.50 2.41 11.64
N ILE A 55 2.79 2.78 11.56
CA ILE A 55 3.90 2.09 12.25
C ILE A 55 3.77 2.21 13.77
N SER A 56 3.34 3.36 14.26
CA SER A 56 3.17 3.59 15.71
C SER A 56 2.21 2.61 16.37
N TYR A 57 1.31 1.96 15.62
CA TYR A 57 0.41 0.91 16.12
C TYR A 57 1.08 -0.42 16.43
N LEU A 58 2.35 -0.59 16.05
CA LEU A 58 3.14 -1.77 16.35
C LEU A 58 3.95 -1.54 17.63
N ASN A 59 4.29 -2.62 18.34
CA ASN A 59 5.18 -2.55 19.49
C ASN A 59 6.57 -2.01 19.11
N HIS A 60 7.33 -1.51 20.10
CA HIS A 60 8.64 -0.88 19.84
C HIS A 60 9.67 -1.81 19.18
N ARG A 61 9.59 -3.13 19.42
CA ARG A 61 10.50 -4.11 18.80
C ARG A 61 10.26 -4.19 17.29
N TYR A 62 9.00 -4.23 16.88
CA TYR A 62 8.60 -4.23 15.47
C TYR A 62 8.93 -2.91 14.78
N GLN A 63 8.76 -1.79 15.48
CA GLN A 63 9.20 -0.50 15.00
C GLN A 63 10.73 -0.44 14.76
N GLN A 64 11.52 -1.06 15.65
CA GLN A 64 12.97 -1.13 15.50
C GLN A 64 13.38 -1.96 14.27
N TRP A 65 12.75 -3.10 14.05
CA TRP A 65 12.98 -3.92 12.85
C TRP A 65 12.55 -3.22 11.56
N LEU A 66 11.42 -2.50 11.58
CA LEU A 66 10.99 -1.70 10.44
C LEU A 66 11.96 -0.57 10.12
N TYR A 67 12.50 0.10 11.15
CA TYR A 67 13.53 1.11 10.96
C TYR A 67 14.77 0.52 10.27
N GLU A 68 15.29 -0.60 10.78
CA GLU A 68 16.44 -1.31 10.19
C GLU A 68 16.16 -1.68 8.72
N PHE A 69 15.01 -2.29 8.46
CA PHE A 69 14.59 -2.64 7.11
C PHE A 69 14.54 -1.42 6.19
N ILE A 70 13.93 -0.31 6.63
CA ILE A 70 13.82 0.92 5.82
C ILE A 70 15.21 1.50 5.52
N THR A 71 16.13 1.47 6.48
CA THR A 71 17.49 1.99 6.30
C THR A 71 18.31 1.15 5.32
N GLU A 72 18.10 -0.16 5.28
CA GLU A 72 18.84 -1.08 4.41
C GLU A 72 18.22 -1.24 3.02
N ASN A 73 16.88 -1.31 2.95
CA ASN A 73 16.14 -1.73 1.75
C ASN A 73 15.29 -0.62 1.13
N GLY A 74 15.26 0.56 1.75
CA GLY A 74 14.43 1.70 1.34
C GLY A 74 13.01 1.66 1.90
N MET A 75 12.25 2.73 1.63
CA MET A 75 10.91 2.96 2.18
C MET A 75 9.92 1.82 1.88
N ILE A 76 9.03 1.58 2.84
CA ILE A 76 7.93 0.62 2.72
C ILE A 76 6.70 1.26 2.06
N LYS A 77 6.00 0.48 1.25
CA LYS A 77 4.74 0.81 0.59
C LYS A 77 3.56 0.58 1.53
N GLN A 78 2.43 1.19 1.19
CA GLN A 78 1.19 1.05 1.96
C GLN A 78 0.69 -0.41 2.03
N GLU A 79 0.82 -1.17 0.95
CA GLU A 79 0.42 -2.59 0.90
C GLU A 79 1.18 -3.43 1.94
N GLN A 80 2.51 -3.24 2.00
CA GLN A 80 3.39 -3.89 2.98
C GLN A 80 2.98 -3.56 4.43
N LEU A 81 2.56 -2.32 4.69
CA LEU A 81 2.05 -1.91 6.01
C LEU A 81 0.69 -2.53 6.33
N MET A 82 -0.17 -2.72 5.34
CA MET A 82 -1.46 -3.37 5.53
C MET A 82 -1.29 -4.82 5.97
N ASP A 83 -0.32 -5.53 5.40
CA ASP A 83 0.00 -6.91 5.79
C ASP A 83 0.49 -7.01 7.24
N LEU A 84 1.11 -5.95 7.77
CA LEU A 84 1.57 -5.87 9.16
C LEU A 84 0.47 -5.50 10.17
N ARG A 85 -0.71 -5.05 9.72
CA ARG A 85 -1.80 -4.63 10.63
C ARG A 85 -2.32 -5.74 11.52
N LYS A 86 -2.25 -7.00 11.06
CA LYS A 86 -2.67 -8.17 11.84
C LYS A 86 -1.77 -8.44 13.05
N TYR A 87 -0.57 -7.84 13.09
CA TYR A 87 0.40 -8.00 14.18
C TYR A 87 0.47 -6.79 15.14
N ARG A 88 -0.57 -5.94 15.17
CA ARG A 88 -0.61 -4.80 16.10
C ARG A 88 -0.74 -5.23 17.56
N ASP A 89 -1.55 -6.26 17.80
CA ASP A 89 -1.84 -6.80 19.12
C ASP A 89 -1.18 -8.18 19.32
N ASP A 90 -0.23 -8.55 18.45
CA ASP A 90 0.48 -9.83 18.47
C ASP A 90 1.98 -9.60 18.64
N ASP A 91 2.59 -10.30 19.58
CA ASP A 91 4.03 -10.23 19.87
C ASP A 91 4.79 -11.48 19.40
N SER A 92 4.15 -12.38 18.63
CA SER A 92 4.74 -13.64 18.17
C SER A 92 5.58 -13.53 16.89
N LEU A 93 5.42 -12.44 16.11
CA LEU A 93 6.16 -12.22 14.86
C LEU A 93 7.67 -12.13 15.14
N THR A 94 8.47 -12.89 14.39
CA THR A 94 9.93 -12.80 14.39
C THR A 94 10.44 -11.79 13.38
N GLN A 95 11.70 -11.36 13.53
CA GLN A 95 12.31 -10.41 12.59
C GLN A 95 12.37 -10.97 11.16
N GLU A 96 12.74 -12.25 11.02
CA GLU A 96 12.80 -12.94 9.73
C GLU A 96 11.42 -12.99 9.06
N GLN A 97 10.37 -13.36 9.81
CA GLN A 97 9.00 -13.36 9.29
C GLN A 97 8.53 -11.97 8.86
N MET A 98 8.91 -10.92 9.59
CA MET A 98 8.61 -9.55 9.18
C MET A 98 9.29 -9.21 7.85
N ILE A 99 10.57 -9.55 7.71
CA ILE A 99 11.32 -9.33 6.47
C ILE A 99 10.66 -10.09 5.31
N ASP A 100 10.28 -11.35 5.52
CA ASP A 100 9.58 -12.15 4.51
C ASP A 100 8.27 -11.51 4.07
N ILE A 101 7.44 -11.03 5.01
CA ILE A 101 6.19 -10.32 4.69
C ILE A 101 6.48 -9.09 3.83
N LEU A 102 7.47 -8.29 4.22
CA LEU A 102 7.83 -7.07 3.51
C LEU A 102 8.36 -7.40 2.10
N ILE A 103 9.19 -8.43 1.93
CA ILE A 103 9.73 -8.83 0.63
C ILE A 103 8.64 -9.46 -0.26
N GLN A 104 7.84 -10.39 0.29
CA GLN A 104 6.76 -11.06 -0.45
C GLN A 104 5.74 -10.07 -0.98
N SER A 105 5.38 -9.05 -0.19
CA SER A 105 4.49 -7.98 -0.61
C SER A 105 5.08 -7.12 -1.75
N ARG A 106 6.42 -7.02 -1.88
CA ARG A 106 7.06 -6.50 -3.11
C ARG A 106 6.92 -7.44 -4.31
N ALA A 107 6.92 -8.75 -4.06
CA ALA A 107 6.92 -9.80 -5.08
C ALA A 107 5.52 -10.19 -5.56
N THR A 108 4.44 -9.87 -4.82
CA THR A 108 3.08 -9.96 -5.34
C THR A 108 3.01 -9.14 -6.62
N PRO A 109 2.82 -9.78 -7.79
CA PRO A 109 2.66 -9.05 -9.02
C PRO A 109 1.47 -8.14 -8.78
N GLN A 110 1.62 -6.84 -8.99
CA GLN A 110 0.46 -5.96 -9.09
C GLN A 110 -0.56 -6.71 -9.92
N THR A 111 -1.72 -7.02 -9.33
CA THR A 111 -2.82 -7.70 -10.03
C THR A 111 -2.86 -7.11 -11.43
N ARG A 112 -2.50 -7.92 -12.45
CA ARG A 112 -2.16 -7.43 -13.79
C ARG A 112 -3.16 -6.34 -14.14
N LYS A 113 -2.70 -5.08 -14.23
CA LYS A 113 -3.60 -3.92 -14.36
C LYS A 113 -4.62 -4.28 -15.43
N LYS A 114 -5.92 -4.23 -15.11
CA LYS A 114 -6.97 -4.61 -16.05
C LYS A 114 -6.80 -3.78 -17.33
N ILE A 115 -6.31 -4.40 -18.40
CA ILE A 115 -6.18 -3.75 -19.69
C ILE A 115 -7.55 -3.84 -20.37
N THR A 116 -8.16 -2.69 -20.65
CA THR A 116 -9.40 -2.63 -21.43
C THR A 116 -9.09 -2.07 -22.81
N ILE A 117 -9.31 -2.88 -23.84
CA ILE A 117 -9.21 -2.46 -25.23
C ILE A 117 -10.64 -2.15 -25.69
N THR A 118 -10.88 -0.91 -26.12
CA THR A 118 -12.21 -0.47 -26.54
C THR A 118 -12.49 -0.87 -27.98
N GLU A 119 -13.76 -1.09 -28.32
CA GLU A 119 -14.22 -1.40 -29.67
C GLU A 119 -13.75 -0.36 -30.70
N ARG A 120 -13.78 0.93 -30.33
CA ARG A 120 -13.25 2.02 -31.16
C ARG A 120 -11.79 1.82 -31.58
N LYS A 121 -10.95 1.22 -30.72
CA LYS A 121 -9.56 0.90 -31.04
C LYS A 121 -9.46 -0.33 -31.94
N LEU A 122 -10.32 -1.33 -31.72
CA LEU A 122 -10.34 -2.57 -32.50
C LEU A 122 -10.84 -2.33 -33.94
N ASN A 123 -11.87 -1.50 -34.14
CA ASN A 123 -12.44 -1.22 -35.47
C ASN A 123 -11.46 -0.54 -36.45
N GLN A 124 -10.27 -0.12 -36.00
CA GLN A 124 -9.21 0.39 -36.87
C GLN A 124 -8.42 -0.75 -37.55
N TYR A 125 -8.45 -1.95 -36.98
CA TYR A 125 -7.68 -3.12 -37.41
C TYR A 125 -8.55 -4.25 -37.96
N PHE A 126 -9.86 -4.23 -37.66
CA PHE A 126 -10.80 -5.26 -38.06
C PHE A 126 -11.84 -4.74 -39.06
N PRO A 127 -12.21 -5.52 -40.09
CA PRO A 127 -13.31 -5.17 -40.99
C PRO A 127 -14.66 -5.07 -40.24
N ALA A 128 -15.54 -4.18 -40.70
CA ALA A 128 -16.83 -3.91 -40.05
C ALA A 128 -17.80 -5.11 -40.01
N TYR A 129 -17.55 -6.17 -40.79
CA TYR A 129 -18.37 -7.38 -40.81
C TYR A 129 -17.91 -8.44 -39.80
N TYR A 130 -16.81 -8.22 -39.08
CA TYR A 130 -16.35 -9.15 -38.05
C TYR A 130 -17.24 -9.05 -36.81
N SER A 131 -17.69 -10.20 -36.35
CA SER A 131 -18.33 -10.35 -35.04
C SER A 131 -17.30 -10.26 -33.90
N GLN A 132 -17.79 -9.94 -32.70
CA GLN A 132 -16.95 -9.89 -31.50
C GLN A 132 -16.14 -11.19 -31.27
N THR A 133 -16.77 -12.35 -31.51
CA THR A 133 -16.11 -13.65 -31.31
C THR A 133 -15.00 -13.89 -32.33
N GLU A 134 -15.12 -13.38 -33.55
CA GLU A 134 -14.07 -13.44 -34.57
C GLU A 134 -12.90 -12.52 -34.22
N ILE A 135 -13.19 -11.32 -33.72
CA ILE A 135 -12.16 -10.38 -33.24
C ILE A 135 -11.38 -11.00 -32.08
N GLU A 136 -12.08 -11.57 -31.08
CA GLU A 136 -11.44 -12.23 -29.94
C GLU A 136 -10.55 -13.39 -30.37
N ARG A 137 -11.02 -14.24 -31.30
CA ARG A 137 -10.23 -15.35 -31.84
C ARG A 137 -8.94 -14.88 -32.52
N VAL A 138 -9.01 -13.82 -33.32
CA VAL A 138 -7.82 -13.27 -33.99
C VAL A 138 -6.85 -12.68 -32.97
N ILE A 139 -7.33 -11.92 -31.98
CA ILE A 139 -6.48 -11.35 -30.92
C ILE A 139 -5.76 -12.46 -30.16
N VAL A 140 -6.48 -13.51 -29.73
CA VAL A 140 -5.87 -14.64 -29.03
C VAL A 140 -4.85 -15.36 -29.92
N GLY A 141 -5.16 -15.58 -31.20
CA GLY A 141 -4.24 -16.19 -32.15
C GLY A 141 -2.95 -15.40 -32.35
N LEU A 142 -3.04 -14.07 -32.45
CA LEU A 142 -1.88 -13.18 -32.55
C LEU A 142 -1.01 -13.21 -31.29
N LEU A 143 -1.64 -13.27 -30.11
CA LEU A 143 -0.92 -13.38 -28.84
C LEU A 143 -0.22 -14.73 -28.67
N GLU A 144 -0.84 -15.83 -29.14
CA GLU A 144 -0.25 -17.16 -29.13
C GLU A 144 0.98 -17.22 -30.06
N GLN A 145 0.87 -16.66 -31.26
CA GLN A 145 2.00 -16.56 -32.20
C GLN A 145 3.13 -15.71 -31.62
N TRP A 146 2.83 -14.54 -31.06
CA TRP A 146 3.82 -13.70 -30.40
C TRP A 146 4.54 -14.44 -29.27
N LYS A 147 3.79 -15.18 -28.44
CA LYS A 147 4.37 -15.98 -27.35
C LYS A 147 5.31 -17.06 -27.88
N GLN A 148 4.92 -17.80 -28.91
CA GLN A 148 5.74 -18.84 -29.54
C GLN A 148 7.02 -18.27 -30.17
N SER A 149 6.95 -17.06 -30.76
CA SER A 149 8.13 -16.40 -31.32
C SER A 149 9.13 -15.94 -30.25
N GLN A 150 8.67 -15.56 -29.05
CA GLN A 150 9.55 -15.18 -27.96
C GLN A 150 10.22 -16.41 -27.30
N GLU A 151 9.50 -17.52 -27.17
CA GLU A 151 10.07 -18.77 -26.63
C GLU A 151 11.12 -19.41 -27.56
N GLY A 152 11.05 -19.14 -28.87
CA GLY A 152 12.02 -19.61 -29.88
C GLY A 152 13.30 -18.78 -30.00
N GLU A 153 13.35 -17.56 -29.45
CA GLU A 153 14.53 -16.68 -29.46
C GLU A 153 15.45 -16.88 -28.24
N GLU A 154 14.98 -17.59 -27.21
CA GLU A 154 15.74 -17.92 -25.99
C GLU A 154 16.35 -19.34 -26.00
N SER A 155 16.31 -20.05 -27.14
CA SER A 155 16.93 -21.39 -27.33
C SER A 155 18.18 -21.35 -28.19
#